data_AF-A0A8T5MF07-F1
#
_entry.id   AF-A0A8T5MF07-F1
#
_cell.length_a   1.000
_cell.length_b   1.000
_cell.length_c   1.000
_cell.angle_alpha   90.00
_cell.angle_beta   90.00
_cell.angle_gamma   90.00
#
_symmetry.space_group_name_H-M   'P 1'
#
loop_
_entity.id
_entity.type
_entity.pdbx_description
1 polymer ?
#
loop_
_entity_poly.entity_id
_entity_poly.type
_entity_poly.pdbx_seq_one_letter_code
_entity_poly.pdbx_strand_id
1 'polypeptide(L)'
;NLKLTQEVDIRGRQILQDTQGIEIGGFTSGERTFGAVKCFMAKIDIVDGAVIIPMRTHHGFNTLEIIAPENIRDKTGLGEGDKVTIKVIT
;
A
#
# COMPACT_ATOMS: atom_id res chain seq x y z
N ASN A 1 3.15 1.44 -6.97
CA ASN A 1 4.08 0.78 -6.02
C ASN A 1 5.13 1.77 -5.58
N LEU A 2 5.43 1.81 -4.28
CA LEU A 2 6.46 2.66 -3.70
C LEU A 2 7.61 1.80 -3.21
N LYS A 3 8.83 2.18 -3.57
CA LYS A 3 10.04 1.59 -3.02
C LYS A 3 10.41 2.33 -1.74
N LEU A 4 10.41 1.61 -0.63
CA LEU A 4 10.85 2.11 0.67
C LEU A 4 12.38 2.07 0.69
N THR A 5 13.00 3.23 0.91
CA THR A 5 14.45 3.38 0.84
C THR A 5 15.09 3.68 2.19
N GLN A 6 14.34 4.29 3.11
CA GLN A 6 14.82 4.58 4.45
C GLN A 6 14.43 3.44 5.40
N GLU A 7 15.30 3.13 6.38
CA GLU A 7 14.99 2.11 7.39
C GLU A 7 13.71 2.42 8.16
N VAL A 8 13.44 3.71 8.42
CA VAL A 8 12.23 4.15 9.11
C VAL A 8 10.97 3.77 8.34
N ASP A 9 10.99 3.87 7.01
CA ASP A 9 9.85 3.53 6.16
C ASP A 9 9.62 2.01 6.14
N ILE A 10 10.71 1.23 6.06
CA ILE A 10 10.66 -0.24 6.09
C ILE A 10 10.10 -0.72 7.43
N ARG A 11 10.54 -0.12 8.56
CA ARG A 11 9.99 -0.39 9.88
C ARG A 11 8.53 0.02 9.99
N GLY A 12 8.15 1.17 9.42
CA GLY A 12 6.75 1.62 9.35
C GLY A 12 5.85 0.61 8.65
N ARG A 13 6.29 0.07 7.51
CA ARG A 13 5.57 -1.03 6.82
C ARG A 13 5.43 -2.28 7.70
N GLN A 14 6.48 -2.66 8.44
CA GLN A 14 6.40 -3.81 9.35
C GLN A 14 5.39 -3.56 10.47
N ILE A 15 5.38 -2.36 11.06
CA ILE A 15 4.38 -1.98 12.07
C ILE A 15 2.96 -2.11 11.49
N LEU A 16 2.71 -1.62 10.27
CA LEU A 16 1.40 -1.77 9.62
C LEU A 16 1.04 -3.24 9.38
N GLN A 17 2.00 -4.08 9.04
CA GLN A 17 1.77 -5.52 8.88
C GLN A 17 1.31 -6.17 10.18
N ASP A 18 1.85 -5.75 11.32
CA ASP A 18 1.52 -6.28 12.65
C ASP A 18 0.32 -5.57 13.30
N THR A 19 -0.09 -4.41 12.79
CA THR A 19 -1.25 -3.64 13.26
C THR A 19 -2.55 -4.23 12.75
N GLN A 20 -3.62 -4.16 13.53
CA GLN A 20 -4.96 -4.52 13.07
C GLN A 20 -5.44 -3.49 12.04
N GLY A 21 -5.82 -3.96 10.85
CA GLY A 21 -6.28 -3.11 9.75
C GLY A 21 -7.63 -3.58 9.22
N ILE A 22 -8.07 -2.99 8.11
CA ILE A 22 -9.26 -3.44 7.39
C ILE A 22 -8.86 -4.67 6.58
N GLU A 23 -9.33 -5.84 6.97
CA GLU A 23 -9.05 -7.07 6.22
C GLU A 23 -10.07 -7.26 5.09
N ILE A 24 -9.56 -7.49 3.88
CA ILE A 24 -10.34 -7.90 2.74
C ILE A 24 -9.98 -9.36 2.45
N GLY A 25 -10.97 -10.24 2.67
CA GLY A 25 -10.81 -11.67 2.48
C GLY A 25 -10.43 -12.02 1.03
N GLY A 26 -9.55 -13.01 0.90
CA GLY A 26 -9.24 -13.59 -0.39
C GLY A 26 -10.45 -14.30 -0.99
N PHE A 27 -10.48 -14.41 -2.31
CA PHE A 27 -11.58 -15.05 -3.03
C PHE A 27 -11.08 -15.77 -4.29
N THR A 28 -11.94 -16.59 -4.88
CA THR A 28 -11.65 -17.26 -6.16
C THR A 28 -12.63 -16.76 -7.21
N SER A 29 -12.12 -16.46 -8.39
CA SER A 29 -12.92 -16.06 -9.55
C SER A 29 -12.49 -16.89 -10.76
N GLY A 30 -13.35 -17.80 -11.20
CA GLY A 30 -13.02 -18.80 -12.21
C GLY A 30 -11.86 -19.69 -11.75
N GLU A 31 -10.80 -19.76 -12.55
CA GLU A 31 -9.60 -20.56 -12.25
C GLU A 31 -8.53 -19.80 -11.42
N ARG A 32 -8.79 -18.54 -11.02
CA ARG A 32 -7.81 -17.70 -10.31
C ARG A 32 -8.20 -17.47 -8.86
N THR A 33 -7.25 -17.73 -7.95
CA THR A 33 -7.36 -17.37 -6.52
C THR A 33 -6.63 -16.06 -6.24
N PHE A 34 -7.29 -15.18 -5.49
CA PHE A 34 -6.77 -13.91 -5.01
C PHE A 34 -6.54 -14.00 -3.50
N GLY A 35 -5.33 -13.68 -3.06
CA GLY A 35 -4.98 -13.69 -1.64
C GLY A 35 -5.69 -12.58 -0.86
N ALA A 36 -5.86 -12.80 0.44
CA ALA A 36 -6.35 -11.76 1.34
C ALA A 36 -5.36 -10.60 1.45
N VAL A 37 -5.87 -9.41 1.70
CA VAL A 37 -5.09 -8.20 1.90
C VAL A 37 -5.53 -7.48 3.18
N LYS A 38 -4.60 -6.73 3.77
CA LYS A 38 -4.85 -5.81 4.88
C LYS A 38 -4.71 -4.38 4.36
N CYS A 39 -5.68 -3.54 4.66
CA CYS A 39 -5.78 -2.19 4.15
C CYS A 39 -5.78 -1.15 5.28
N PHE A 40 -5.21 0.01 5.00
CA PHE A 40 -5.20 1.17 5.89
C PHE A 40 -5.51 2.43 5.11
N MET A 41 -6.43 3.26 5.59
CA MET A 41 -6.70 4.55 4.97
C MET A 41 -5.45 5.42 5.02
N ALA A 42 -5.20 6.19 3.97
CA ALA A 42 -4.02 6.99 3.84
C ALA A 42 -4.27 8.29 3.07
N LYS A 43 -3.44 9.29 3.36
CA LYS A 43 -3.28 10.48 2.53
C LYS A 43 -1.98 10.34 1.74
N ILE A 44 -2.08 10.39 0.41
CA ILE A 44 -1.00 10.26 -0.56
C ILE A 44 -0.73 11.65 -1.12
N ASP A 45 0.18 12.40 -0.50
CA ASP A 45 0.30 13.86 -0.63
C ASP A 45 -1.07 14.57 -0.47
N ILE A 46 -1.72 14.95 -1.57
CA ILE A 46 -3.03 15.62 -1.58
C ILE A 46 -4.20 14.67 -1.91
N VAL A 47 -3.93 13.43 -2.31
CA VAL A 47 -4.92 12.45 -2.76
C VAL A 47 -5.35 11.55 -1.60
N ASP A 48 -6.65 11.35 -1.43
CA ASP A 48 -7.16 10.35 -0.48
C ASP A 48 -7.02 8.95 -1.07
N GLY A 49 -6.61 7.99 -0.26
CA GLY A 49 -6.39 6.62 -0.71
C GLY A 49 -6.22 5.63 0.43
N ALA A 50 -5.56 4.52 0.13
CA ALA A 50 -5.24 3.49 1.09
C ALA A 50 -3.92 2.80 0.76
N VAL A 51 -3.23 2.33 1.81
CA VAL A 51 -2.15 1.36 1.72
C VAL A 51 -2.75 -0.04 1.70
N ILE A 52 -2.21 -0.92 0.85
CA ILE A 52 -2.57 -2.34 0.77
C ILE A 52 -1.34 -3.20 1.11
N ILE A 53 -1.53 -4.19 1.99
CA ILE A 53 -0.52 -5.17 2.38
C ILE A 53 -1.07 -6.58 2.12
N PRO A 54 -0.52 -7.32 1.13
CA PRO A 54 -0.88 -8.72 0.93
C PRO A 54 -0.54 -9.59 2.15
N MET A 55 -1.48 -10.42 2.61
CA MET A 55 -1.26 -11.28 3.78
C MET A 55 -0.32 -12.47 3.49
N ARG A 56 -0.12 -12.80 2.22
CA ARG A 56 0.86 -13.80 1.75
C ARG A 56 1.81 -13.08 0.80
N THR A 57 3.03 -12.81 1.22
CA THR A 57 3.98 -12.04 0.41
C THR A 57 5.12 -12.93 -0.09
N HIS A 58 5.34 -12.96 -1.40
CA HIS A 58 6.55 -13.49 -2.05
C HIS A 58 7.57 -12.39 -2.43
N HIS A 59 7.16 -11.11 -2.37
CA HIS A 59 7.99 -9.94 -2.70
C HIS A 59 8.81 -9.43 -1.49
N GLY A 60 9.86 -8.65 -1.77
CA GLY A 60 10.72 -8.07 -0.74
C GLY A 60 9.98 -7.08 0.19
N PHE A 61 10.43 -7.00 1.45
CA PHE A 61 9.84 -6.17 2.49
C PHE A 61 10.00 -4.64 2.27
N ASN A 62 10.58 -4.20 1.16
CA ASN A 62 10.86 -2.80 0.85
C ASN A 62 9.91 -2.20 -0.19
N THR A 63 8.78 -2.86 -0.49
CA THR A 63 7.75 -2.33 -1.40
C THR A 63 6.43 -2.12 -0.65
N LEU A 64 5.80 -0.98 -0.89
CA LEU A 64 4.47 -0.63 -0.39
C LEU A 64 3.51 -0.42 -1.56
N GLU A 65 2.32 -1.00 -1.47
CA GLU A 65 1.26 -0.83 -2.47
C GLU A 65 0.25 0.21 -1.97
N ILE A 66 -0.22 1.06 -2.89
CA ILE A 66 -1.20 2.12 -2.60
C ILE A 66 -2.29 2.10 -3.67
N ILE A 67 -3.50 2.44 -3.26
CA ILE A 67 -4.64 2.66 -4.15
C ILE A 67 -5.31 3.98 -3.83
N ALA A 68 -6.02 4.54 -4.81
CA ALA A 68 -6.85 5.71 -4.67
C ALA A 68 -8.03 5.61 -5.64
N PRO A 69 -9.16 6.28 -5.37
CA PRO A 69 -10.27 6.39 -6.33
C PRO A 69 -9.90 7.24 -7.55
N GLU A 70 -8.85 8.06 -7.45
CA GLU A 70 -8.36 8.93 -8.52
C GLU A 70 -6.98 8.47 -9.01
N ASN A 71 -6.62 8.83 -10.25
CA ASN A 71 -5.26 8.62 -10.75
C ASN A 71 -4.28 9.53 -9.99
N ILE A 72 -3.47 8.93 -9.12
CA ILE A 72 -2.50 9.62 -8.28
C ILE A 72 -1.50 10.41 -9.14
N ARG A 73 -0.99 9.82 -10.23
CA ARG A 73 0.03 10.47 -11.07
C ARG A 73 -0.54 11.71 -11.75
N ASP A 74 -1.75 11.64 -12.28
CA ASP A 74 -2.38 12.80 -12.94
C ASP A 74 -2.64 13.94 -11.93
N LYS A 75 -3.03 13.60 -10.69
CA LYS A 75 -3.35 14.58 -9.65
C LYS A 75 -2.14 15.25 -9.02
N THR A 76 -0.99 14.56 -9.01
CA THR A 76 0.22 15.00 -8.32
C THR A 76 1.36 15.38 -9.26
N GLY A 77 1.29 14.97 -10.53
CA GLY A 77 2.36 15.11 -11.51
C GLY A 77 3.53 14.13 -11.31
N LEU A 78 3.38 13.12 -10.45
CA LEU A 78 4.47 12.19 -10.09
C LEU A 78 4.87 11.25 -11.24
N GLY A 79 6.16 11.23 -11.54
CA GLY A 79 6.85 10.32 -12.46
C GLY A 79 7.45 9.08 -11.79
N GLU A 80 8.23 8.31 -12.54
CA GLU A 80 9.04 7.21 -11.98
C GLU A 80 10.22 7.79 -11.18
N GLY A 81 10.48 7.24 -10.00
CA GLY A 81 11.59 7.66 -9.13
C GLY A 81 11.30 8.88 -8.24
N ASP A 82 10.18 9.57 -8.45
CA ASP A 82 9.78 10.69 -7.60
C ASP A 82 9.45 10.23 -6.18
N LYS A 83 9.72 11.12 -5.22
CA LYS A 83 9.41 10.90 -3.82
C LYS A 83 7.99 11.38 -3.53
N VAL A 84 7.27 10.58 -2.75
CA VAL A 84 5.89 10.86 -2.30
C VAL A 84 5.83 10.68 -0.80
N THR A 85 5.03 11.50 -0.11
CA THR A 85 4.78 11.34 1.32
C THR A 85 3.44 10.65 1.53
N ILE A 86 3.44 9.59 2.34
CA ILE A 86 2.23 8.85 2.70
C ILE A 86 1.99 9.02 4.19
N LYS A 87 0.82 9.54 4.55
CA LYS A 87 0.34 9.53 5.93
C LYS A 87 -0.71 8.44 6.08
N VAL A 88 -0.37 7.38 6.82
CA VAL A 88 -1.31 6.29 7.12
C VAL A 88 -2.13 6.66 8.36
N ILE A 89 -3.41 6.36 8.32
CA ILE A 89 -4.37 6.57 9.41
C ILE A 89 -4.60 5.20 10.04
N THR A 90 -4.00 5.01 11.21
CA THR A 90 -4.08 3.79 12.03
C THR A 90 -4.73 4.09 13.37
#